data_AF-A0A1H1VEI1-F1
#
_entry.id   AF-A0A1H1VEI1-F1
#
_cell.length_a   1.000
_cell.length_b   1.000
_cell.length_c   1.000
_cell.angle_alpha   90.00
_cell.angle_beta   90.00
_cell.angle_gamma   90.00
#
_symmetry.space_group_name_H-M   'P 1'
#
loop_
_entity.id
_entity.type
_entity.pdbx_description
1 polymer ?
#
loop_
_entity_poly.entity_id
_entity_poly.type
_entity_poly.pdbx_seq_one_letter_code
_entity_poly.pdbx_strand_id
1 'polypeptide(L)'
;MSEAVLLVGTRKGLWIGRSDERRSSWTFGEPEFLMEAVYGIGVDTRGGAPRIFVSGTSEHWGPGVYYSDDLGRTWTETQGAAVRFSPEIGASVERVWQIQPGSEAEPDVIYAGTQPSALFRSADRGESFQLITALWDHPHREHWNAGYGGQAIHTVVPDPKDPAHLTVAMSTGGVYRTADSGQSWSPANVGIKAYFMPDPWPEYGQCVHKVTAHPAHPERMYAQNHHGVYRSDDAGENWIPIADGLPSDFGFPIVVHPQHPDTVYVFPLIADGRRIPPEGKARVWRSTDAGASWTALAGGLPDSFYAAVMRDAFCADNADRAGLYLGARDGTVYASADDGDHWQQLAAHLPDVYSVRAVVA
;
A
#
# COMPACT_ATOMS: atom_id res chain seq x y z
N MET A 1 12.74 -9.44 23.40
CA MET A 1 12.50 -8.00 23.59
C MET A 1 12.66 -7.41 22.21
N SER A 2 11.55 -7.05 21.58
CA SER A 2 11.50 -6.79 20.14
C SER A 2 11.51 -5.30 19.85
N GLU A 3 12.44 -4.85 19.02
CA GLU A 3 12.47 -3.48 18.51
C GLU A 3 11.49 -3.36 17.33
N ALA A 4 10.87 -2.19 17.15
CA ALA A 4 10.16 -1.89 15.91
C ALA A 4 11.10 -1.15 14.95
N VAL A 5 11.12 -1.60 13.70
CA VAL A 5 11.82 -0.96 12.57
C VAL A 5 10.78 -0.29 11.68
N LEU A 6 10.96 1.01 11.43
CA LEU A 6 10.11 1.82 10.55
C LEU A 6 10.90 2.22 9.31
N LEU A 7 10.42 1.80 8.15
CA LEU A 7 10.96 2.10 6.84
C LEU A 7 10.14 3.23 6.23
N VAL A 8 10.79 4.34 5.87
CA VAL A 8 10.16 5.54 5.31
C VAL A 8 10.74 5.80 3.92
N GLY A 9 9.98 5.41 2.90
CA GLY A 9 10.34 5.63 1.50
C GLY A 9 9.89 7.02 1.05
N THR A 10 10.83 7.80 0.52
CA THR A 10 10.59 9.18 0.08
C THR A 10 10.96 9.38 -1.37
N ARG A 11 10.72 10.57 -1.90
CA ARG A 11 11.18 10.98 -3.23
C ARG A 11 12.69 10.89 -3.44
N LYS A 12 13.52 10.92 -2.37
CA LYS A 12 14.99 10.96 -2.51
C LYS A 12 15.72 9.88 -1.71
N GLY A 13 15.06 8.82 -1.30
CA GLY A 13 15.69 7.69 -0.64
C GLY A 13 14.83 7.08 0.45
N LEU A 14 15.42 6.14 1.18
CA LEU A 14 14.82 5.42 2.30
C LEU A 14 15.44 5.86 3.62
N TRP A 15 14.61 6.23 4.58
CA TRP A 15 15.02 6.47 5.97
C TRP A 15 14.57 5.29 6.84
N ILE A 16 15.44 4.84 7.73
CA ILE A 16 15.15 3.72 8.63
C ILE A 16 15.20 4.20 10.08
N GLY A 17 14.03 4.18 10.72
CA GLY A 17 13.86 4.44 12.14
C GLY A 17 13.88 3.13 12.94
N ARG A 18 14.51 3.13 14.11
CA ARG A 18 14.47 2.02 15.07
C ARG A 18 14.03 2.52 16.43
N SER A 19 13.18 1.75 17.08
CA SER A 19 12.58 2.12 18.36
C SER A 19 13.17 1.39 19.56
N ASP A 20 12.90 1.93 20.75
CA ASP A 20 12.92 1.13 21.97
C ASP A 20 11.75 0.14 22.01
N GLU A 21 11.79 -0.82 22.93
CA GLU A 21 10.77 -1.88 23.08
C GLU A 21 9.34 -1.36 23.26
N ARG A 22 9.19 -0.15 23.79
CA ARG A 22 7.89 0.49 24.03
C ARG A 22 7.40 1.31 22.84
N ARG A 23 8.17 1.40 21.75
CA ARG A 23 7.90 2.29 20.59
C ARG A 23 7.74 3.75 20.98
N SER A 24 8.37 4.15 22.09
CA SER A 24 8.24 5.46 22.71
C SER A 24 9.35 6.44 22.30
N SER A 25 10.50 5.92 21.88
CA SER A 25 11.62 6.70 21.36
C SER A 25 12.14 6.06 20.08
N TRP A 26 12.58 6.89 19.13
CA TRP A 26 13.00 6.45 17.80
C TRP A 26 14.31 7.12 17.42
N THR A 27 15.20 6.35 16.78
CA THR A 27 16.45 6.85 16.19
C THR A 27 16.43 6.59 14.70
N PHE A 28 16.69 7.61 13.88
CA PHE A 28 16.81 7.51 12.43
C PHE A 28 18.28 7.61 12.02
N GLY A 29 18.67 6.78 11.05
CA GLY A 29 19.98 6.86 10.40
C GLY A 29 20.01 7.82 9.20
N GLU A 30 21.16 7.87 8.54
CA GLU A 30 21.32 8.50 7.22
C GLU A 30 20.48 7.76 6.17
N PRO A 31 20.09 8.42 5.05
CA PRO A 31 19.29 7.80 4.02
C PRO A 31 20.06 6.74 3.22
N GLU A 32 19.38 5.63 2.96
CA GLU A 32 19.74 4.64 1.95
C GLU A 32 19.18 5.07 0.58
N PHE A 33 19.80 4.63 -0.52
CA PHE A 33 19.33 4.89 -1.89
C PHE A 33 19.13 6.39 -2.18
N LEU A 34 20.06 7.23 -1.73
CA LEU A 34 19.95 8.68 -1.89
C LEU A 34 19.78 9.06 -3.38
N MET A 35 18.79 9.91 -3.66
CA MET A 35 18.34 10.31 -5.01
C MET A 35 17.57 9.25 -5.81
N GLU A 36 17.19 8.14 -5.19
CA GLU A 36 16.20 7.22 -5.73
C GLU A 36 14.86 7.42 -5.04
N ALA A 37 13.79 7.55 -5.82
CA ALA A 37 12.45 7.63 -5.27
C ALA A 37 11.97 6.23 -4.84
N VAL A 38 11.61 6.09 -3.56
CA VAL A 38 11.21 4.82 -2.96
C VAL A 38 9.68 4.71 -2.90
N TYR A 39 9.11 3.97 -3.86
CA TYR A 39 7.66 3.86 -4.04
C TYR A 39 7.04 2.68 -3.28
N GLY A 40 7.72 1.54 -3.29
CA GLY A 40 7.23 0.29 -2.72
C GLY A 40 8.20 -0.26 -1.68
N ILE A 41 7.65 -0.66 -0.54
CA ILE A 41 8.37 -1.36 0.51
C ILE A 41 7.56 -2.60 0.87
N GLY A 42 8.20 -3.76 0.81
CA GLY A 42 7.64 -5.04 1.22
C GLY A 42 8.43 -5.59 2.40
N VAL A 43 7.75 -6.20 3.37
CA VAL A 43 8.42 -6.91 4.46
C VAL A 43 7.87 -8.32 4.49
N ASP A 44 8.72 -9.29 4.19
CA ASP A 44 8.41 -10.70 4.29
C ASP A 44 8.84 -11.21 5.66
N THR A 45 7.86 -11.43 6.54
CA THR A 45 8.08 -12.04 7.86
C THR A 45 7.88 -13.56 7.83
N ARG A 46 7.57 -14.16 6.65
CA ARG A 46 7.39 -15.59 6.52
C ARG A 46 8.77 -16.26 6.57
N GLY A 47 8.94 -17.17 7.53
CA GLY A 47 10.20 -17.87 7.77
C GLY A 47 10.91 -17.45 9.07
N GLY A 48 12.17 -17.85 9.21
CA GLY A 48 12.94 -17.66 10.46
C GLY A 48 13.60 -16.29 10.63
N ALA A 49 13.68 -15.50 9.55
CA ALA A 49 14.27 -14.15 9.56
C ALA A 49 13.53 -13.26 8.57
N PRO A 50 13.14 -12.02 8.95
CA PRO A 50 12.46 -11.11 8.04
C PRO A 50 13.35 -10.67 6.88
N ARG A 51 12.80 -10.63 5.67
CA ARG A 51 13.41 -10.00 4.48
C ARG A 51 12.66 -8.73 4.13
N ILE A 52 13.39 -7.63 3.96
CA ILE A 52 12.84 -6.35 3.51
C ILE A 52 13.13 -6.21 2.02
N PHE A 53 12.15 -5.74 1.25
CA PHE A 53 12.29 -5.34 -0.14
C PHE A 53 12.02 -3.85 -0.30
N VAL A 54 12.76 -3.20 -1.20
CA VAL A 54 12.62 -1.79 -1.52
C VAL A 54 12.67 -1.62 -3.04
N SER A 55 11.70 -0.89 -3.60
CA SER A 55 11.80 -0.40 -4.97
C SER A 55 12.33 1.02 -5.01
N GLY A 56 13.54 1.19 -5.53
CA GLY A 56 14.14 2.49 -5.85
C GLY A 56 13.86 2.85 -7.31
N THR A 57 13.66 4.13 -7.60
CA THR A 57 13.61 4.62 -8.99
C THR A 57 14.53 5.80 -9.16
N SER A 58 15.61 5.59 -9.91
CA SER A 58 16.53 6.64 -10.32
C SER A 58 15.98 7.38 -11.54
N GLU A 59 16.03 8.72 -11.52
CA GLU A 59 15.71 9.52 -12.71
C GLU A 59 16.73 9.31 -13.85
N HIS A 60 17.92 8.76 -13.55
CA HIS A 60 18.97 8.49 -14.54
C HIS A 60 18.99 7.03 -15.02
N TRP A 61 18.78 6.08 -14.11
CA TRP A 61 19.00 4.65 -14.38
C TRP A 61 17.71 3.82 -14.42
N GLY A 62 16.57 4.40 -14.06
CA GLY A 62 15.28 3.71 -14.02
C GLY A 62 15.04 2.96 -12.70
N PRO A 63 14.08 2.02 -12.68
CA PRO A 63 13.69 1.30 -11.47
C PRO A 63 14.63 0.15 -11.12
N GLY A 64 14.88 -0.03 -9.82
CA GLY A 64 15.60 -1.14 -9.21
C GLY A 64 14.82 -1.76 -8.06
N VAL A 65 15.14 -3.02 -7.74
CA VAL A 65 14.62 -3.71 -6.54
C VAL A 65 15.80 -4.21 -5.72
N TYR A 66 15.78 -3.85 -4.45
CA TYR A 66 16.79 -4.19 -3.46
C TYR A 66 16.15 -5.01 -2.34
N TYR A 67 16.93 -5.88 -1.71
CA TYR A 67 16.51 -6.57 -0.52
C TYR A 67 17.55 -6.53 0.60
N SER A 68 17.08 -6.76 1.82
CA SER A 68 17.89 -6.86 3.02
C SER A 68 17.40 -8.02 3.88
N ASP A 69 18.32 -8.86 4.34
CA ASP A 69 18.08 -9.99 5.26
C ASP A 69 18.53 -9.68 6.70
N ASP A 70 18.91 -8.45 6.97
CA ASP A 70 19.44 -8.00 8.28
C ASP A 70 18.74 -6.74 8.79
N LEU A 71 17.45 -6.61 8.46
CA LEU A 71 16.57 -5.51 8.85
C LEU A 71 17.09 -4.13 8.37
N GLY A 72 17.58 -4.07 7.14
CA GLY A 72 18.02 -2.85 6.47
C GLY A 72 19.36 -2.32 6.98
N ARG A 73 20.27 -3.19 7.42
CA ARG A 73 21.66 -2.81 7.75
C ARG A 73 22.57 -2.96 6.53
N THR A 74 22.31 -3.94 5.68
CA THR A 74 22.94 -4.12 4.38
C THR A 74 21.90 -4.41 3.30
N TRP A 75 22.23 -4.05 2.07
CA TRP A 75 21.35 -4.16 0.92
C TRP A 75 22.03 -4.91 -0.22
N THR A 76 21.25 -5.76 -0.89
CA THR A 76 21.64 -6.45 -2.12
C THR A 76 20.68 -6.04 -3.23
N GLU A 77 21.23 -5.62 -4.37
CA GLU A 77 20.43 -5.42 -5.58
C GLU A 77 20.13 -6.78 -6.23
N THR A 78 18.86 -7.00 -6.56
CA THR A 78 18.40 -8.20 -7.25
C THR A 78 19.12 -8.38 -8.59
N GLN A 79 19.60 -9.58 -8.91
CA GLN A 79 20.39 -9.78 -10.13
C GLN A 79 19.54 -9.57 -11.40
N GLY A 80 20.04 -8.75 -12.34
CA GLY A 80 19.45 -8.62 -13.68
C GLY A 80 18.32 -7.59 -13.85
N ALA A 81 18.20 -6.63 -12.93
CA ALA A 81 17.11 -5.62 -12.89
C ALA A 81 15.73 -6.30 -12.82
N ALA A 82 15.43 -6.87 -11.65
CA ALA A 82 14.56 -8.05 -11.53
C ALA A 82 13.10 -7.89 -11.98
N VAL A 83 12.59 -6.66 -12.15
CA VAL A 83 11.25 -6.39 -12.67
C VAL A 83 11.35 -5.65 -14.01
N ARG A 84 11.27 -6.40 -15.11
CA ARG A 84 11.34 -5.86 -16.47
C ARG A 84 10.49 -6.67 -17.44
N PHE A 85 9.96 -6.01 -18.46
CA PHE A 85 9.33 -6.71 -19.58
C PHE A 85 10.38 -7.43 -20.42
N SER A 86 9.97 -8.52 -21.09
CA SER A 86 10.80 -9.09 -22.14
C SER A 86 10.92 -8.10 -23.31
N PRO A 87 12.04 -8.11 -24.06
CA PRO A 87 12.22 -7.21 -25.20
C PRO A 87 11.10 -7.30 -26.26
N GLU A 88 10.41 -8.43 -26.34
CA GLU A 88 9.33 -8.70 -27.30
C GLU A 88 8.03 -7.96 -27.00
N ILE A 89 7.78 -7.58 -25.74
CA ILE A 89 6.54 -6.92 -25.32
C ILE A 89 6.52 -5.43 -25.73
N GLY A 90 7.68 -4.84 -26.00
CA GLY A 90 7.78 -3.43 -26.40
C GLY A 90 7.35 -2.43 -25.31
N ALA A 91 7.33 -2.85 -24.04
CA ALA A 91 7.05 -2.01 -22.88
C ALA A 91 8.26 -1.90 -21.96
N SER A 92 8.29 -0.89 -21.10
CA SER A 92 9.32 -0.72 -20.07
C SER A 92 8.67 -0.42 -18.73
N VAL A 93 9.27 -0.91 -17.65
CA VAL A 93 8.82 -0.60 -16.29
C VAL A 93 9.31 0.79 -15.95
N GLU A 94 8.40 1.71 -15.63
CA GLU A 94 8.74 3.03 -15.14
C GLU A 94 9.03 3.02 -13.64
N ARG A 95 8.20 2.30 -12.88
CA ARG A 95 8.22 2.24 -11.42
C ARG A 95 7.67 0.91 -10.93
N VAL A 96 8.23 0.39 -9.85
CA VAL A 96 7.63 -0.70 -9.05
C VAL A 96 6.90 -0.06 -7.88
N TRP A 97 5.57 -0.11 -7.89
CA TRP A 97 4.71 0.56 -6.91
C TRP A 97 4.45 -0.26 -5.67
N GLN A 98 4.47 -1.59 -5.78
CA GLN A 98 4.16 -2.50 -4.69
C GLN A 98 5.09 -3.70 -4.76
N ILE A 99 5.62 -4.13 -3.60
CA ILE A 99 6.29 -5.41 -3.44
C ILE A 99 5.58 -6.13 -2.29
N GLN A 100 4.99 -7.29 -2.57
CA GLN A 100 4.14 -7.99 -1.63
C GLN A 100 4.53 -9.47 -1.52
N PRO A 101 4.88 -9.96 -0.31
CA PRO A 101 5.03 -11.40 -0.06
C PRO A 101 3.74 -12.16 -0.37
N GLY A 102 3.84 -13.35 -0.97
CA GLY A 102 2.73 -14.24 -1.28
C GLY A 102 2.06 -14.88 -0.06
N SER A 103 1.34 -15.99 -0.28
CA SER A 103 0.67 -16.75 0.80
C SER A 103 1.66 -17.48 1.71
N GLU A 104 1.21 -17.96 2.88
CA GLU A 104 2.03 -18.79 3.78
C GLU A 104 2.44 -20.13 3.15
N ALA A 105 1.64 -20.63 2.21
CA ALA A 105 1.92 -21.87 1.48
C ALA A 105 3.03 -21.73 0.43
N GLU A 106 3.36 -20.49 0.03
CA GLU A 106 4.37 -20.18 -0.98
C GLU A 106 5.40 -19.16 -0.44
N PRO A 107 6.26 -19.56 0.52
CA PRO A 107 7.18 -18.64 1.22
C PRO A 107 8.24 -18.00 0.33
N ASP A 108 8.48 -18.54 -0.88
CA ASP A 108 9.42 -18.00 -1.85
C ASP A 108 8.77 -17.09 -2.89
N VAL A 109 7.45 -16.97 -2.87
CA VAL A 109 6.70 -16.15 -3.82
C VAL A 109 6.64 -14.71 -3.34
N ILE A 110 7.05 -13.80 -4.24
CA ILE A 110 6.96 -12.35 -4.08
C ILE A 110 6.28 -11.77 -5.33
N TYR A 111 5.33 -10.87 -5.14
CA TYR A 111 4.68 -10.15 -6.23
C TYR A 111 5.19 -8.72 -6.33
N ALA A 112 5.27 -8.20 -7.56
CA ALA A 112 5.60 -6.82 -7.85
C ALA A 112 4.55 -6.18 -8.78
N GLY A 113 3.88 -5.13 -8.28
CA GLY A 113 2.96 -4.31 -9.08
C GLY A 113 3.67 -3.10 -9.65
N THR A 114 3.47 -2.80 -10.94
CA THR A 114 4.25 -1.78 -11.64
C THR A 114 3.42 -0.67 -12.29
N GLN A 115 4.13 0.34 -12.79
CA GLN A 115 3.70 1.25 -13.84
C GLN A 115 4.53 0.98 -15.11
N PRO A 116 3.90 0.76 -16.28
CA PRO A 116 2.46 0.65 -16.52
C PRO A 116 1.81 -0.51 -15.74
N SER A 117 0.47 -0.55 -15.67
CA SER A 117 -0.30 -1.57 -14.94
C SER A 117 0.04 -2.99 -15.40
N ALA A 118 0.99 -3.61 -14.71
CA ALA A 118 1.43 -4.98 -14.88
C ALA A 118 1.77 -5.59 -13.52
N LEU A 119 1.63 -6.91 -13.45
CA LEU A 119 1.90 -7.69 -12.26
C LEU A 119 2.98 -8.70 -12.61
N PHE A 120 4.00 -8.76 -11.76
CA PHE A 120 5.09 -9.71 -11.88
C PHE A 120 5.12 -10.63 -10.66
N ARG A 121 5.60 -11.85 -10.83
CA ARG A 121 5.75 -12.87 -9.80
C ARG A 121 7.18 -13.40 -9.79
N SER A 122 7.79 -13.40 -8.62
CA SER A 122 9.00 -14.17 -8.31
C SER A 122 8.62 -15.48 -7.63
N ALA A 123 9.42 -16.52 -7.86
CA ALA A 123 9.33 -17.81 -7.17
C ALA A 123 10.63 -18.16 -6.43
N ASP A 124 11.53 -17.18 -6.29
CA ASP A 124 12.90 -17.33 -5.80
C ASP A 124 13.23 -16.20 -4.80
N ARG A 125 12.25 -15.84 -3.95
CA ARG A 125 12.37 -14.82 -2.90
C ARG A 125 12.77 -13.43 -3.43
N GLY A 126 12.28 -13.07 -4.60
CA GLY A 126 12.47 -11.77 -5.24
C GLY A 126 13.78 -11.63 -6.02
N GLU A 127 14.53 -12.71 -6.27
CA GLU A 127 15.75 -12.66 -7.08
C GLU A 127 15.45 -12.41 -8.56
N SER A 128 14.41 -13.04 -9.11
CA SER A 128 13.94 -12.83 -10.46
C SER A 128 12.41 -12.75 -10.54
N PHE A 129 11.88 -11.90 -11.41
CA PHE A 129 10.44 -11.80 -11.62
C PHE A 129 10.03 -12.11 -13.06
N GLN A 130 8.87 -12.74 -13.18
CA GLN A 130 8.22 -13.07 -14.45
C GLN A 130 6.88 -12.34 -14.54
N LEU A 131 6.58 -11.82 -15.73
CA LEU A 131 5.29 -11.18 -15.99
C LEU A 131 4.15 -12.19 -15.87
N ILE A 132 3.08 -11.82 -15.17
CA ILE A 132 1.82 -12.57 -15.22
C ILE A 132 1.09 -12.18 -16.50
N THR A 133 1.36 -12.95 -17.57
CA THR A 133 0.84 -12.68 -18.91
C THR A 133 -0.68 -12.71 -18.97
N ALA A 134 -1.35 -13.55 -18.19
CA ALA A 134 -2.82 -13.60 -18.18
C ALA A 134 -3.49 -12.27 -17.79
N LEU A 135 -2.88 -11.50 -16.87
CA LEU A 135 -3.39 -10.15 -16.53
C LEU A 135 -2.94 -9.12 -17.56
N TRP A 136 -1.72 -9.26 -18.08
CA TRP A 136 -1.22 -8.40 -19.14
C TRP A 136 -2.07 -8.54 -20.42
N ASP A 137 -2.40 -9.73 -20.86
CA ASP A 137 -3.18 -9.96 -22.08
C ASP A 137 -4.69 -9.85 -21.85
N HIS A 138 -5.12 -9.42 -20.65
CA HIS A 138 -6.53 -9.27 -20.32
C HIS A 138 -7.22 -8.25 -21.27
N PRO A 139 -8.40 -8.56 -21.85
CA PRO A 139 -9.06 -7.70 -22.85
C PRO A 139 -9.35 -6.27 -22.36
N HIS A 140 -9.60 -6.10 -21.06
CA HIS A 140 -9.85 -4.77 -20.47
C HIS A 140 -8.59 -3.89 -20.42
N ARG A 141 -7.37 -4.45 -20.51
CA ARG A 141 -6.12 -3.68 -20.34
C ARG A 141 -6.00 -2.52 -21.32
N GLU A 142 -6.43 -2.71 -22.57
CA GLU A 142 -6.41 -1.66 -23.59
C GLU A 142 -7.27 -0.44 -23.23
N HIS A 143 -8.18 -0.60 -22.27
CA HIS A 143 -9.10 0.42 -21.79
C HIS A 143 -8.75 0.93 -20.39
N TRP A 144 -7.73 0.37 -19.73
CA TRP A 144 -7.21 0.92 -18.48
C TRP A 144 -6.44 2.20 -18.81
N ASN A 145 -6.83 3.30 -18.17
CA ASN A 145 -6.25 4.61 -18.42
C ASN A 145 -5.40 5.07 -17.24
N ALA A 146 -4.41 5.91 -17.51
CA ALA A 146 -3.65 6.58 -16.46
C ALA A 146 -4.53 7.56 -15.68
N GLY A 147 -4.51 7.46 -14.35
CA GLY A 147 -4.96 8.56 -13.49
C GLY A 147 -3.85 9.61 -13.32
N TYR A 148 -4.13 10.68 -12.58
CA TYR A 148 -3.14 11.72 -12.24
C TYR A 148 -1.87 11.20 -11.53
N GLY A 149 -1.94 10.00 -10.94
CA GLY A 149 -0.81 9.34 -10.27
C GLY A 149 0.00 8.38 -11.14
N GLY A 150 -0.32 8.25 -12.43
CA GLY A 150 0.21 7.20 -13.32
C GLY A 150 -0.70 5.97 -13.38
N GLN A 151 -0.57 5.19 -14.46
CA GLN A 151 -1.27 3.92 -14.66
C GLN A 151 -0.50 2.81 -13.92
N ALA A 152 -0.95 2.41 -12.74
CA ALA A 152 -0.20 1.47 -11.91
C ALA A 152 -1.08 0.41 -11.23
N ILE A 153 -0.55 -0.81 -11.16
CA ILE A 153 -0.97 -1.79 -10.13
C ILE A 153 -0.22 -1.42 -8.85
N HIS A 154 -0.92 -0.72 -7.96
CA HIS A 154 -0.36 -0.19 -6.71
C HIS A 154 -0.77 -1.01 -5.49
N THR A 155 -1.71 -1.93 -5.64
CA THR A 155 -2.17 -2.81 -4.57
C THR A 155 -2.13 -4.25 -5.05
N VAL A 156 -1.53 -5.10 -4.23
CA VAL A 156 -1.46 -6.55 -4.40
C VAL A 156 -1.77 -7.16 -3.04
N VAL A 157 -2.78 -8.02 -2.98
CA VAL A 157 -3.31 -8.64 -1.75
C VAL A 157 -3.48 -10.14 -2.00
N PRO A 158 -2.44 -10.95 -1.74
CA PRO A 158 -2.54 -12.40 -1.74
C PRO A 158 -3.44 -12.87 -0.61
N ASP A 159 -4.21 -13.93 -0.83
CA ASP A 159 -4.85 -14.63 0.28
C ASP A 159 -3.76 -15.36 1.10
N PRO A 160 -3.63 -15.10 2.41
CA PRO A 160 -2.58 -15.71 3.21
C PRO A 160 -2.74 -17.23 3.37
N LYS A 161 -3.95 -17.77 3.18
CA LYS A 161 -4.31 -19.18 3.38
C LYS A 161 -4.46 -19.95 2.07
N ASP A 162 -4.69 -19.26 0.96
CA ASP A 162 -4.91 -19.91 -0.35
C ASP A 162 -4.10 -19.25 -1.49
N PRO A 163 -3.01 -19.88 -1.97
CA PRO A 163 -2.22 -19.35 -3.09
C PRO A 163 -2.97 -19.29 -4.43
N ALA A 164 -4.17 -19.89 -4.54
CA ALA A 164 -5.00 -19.74 -5.72
C ALA A 164 -5.61 -18.33 -5.81
N HIS A 165 -5.78 -17.65 -4.67
CA HIS A 165 -6.51 -16.39 -4.57
C HIS A 165 -5.57 -15.19 -4.43
N LEU A 166 -5.73 -14.21 -5.33
CA LEU A 166 -4.97 -12.97 -5.32
C LEU A 166 -5.85 -11.83 -5.84
N THR A 167 -5.85 -10.72 -5.10
CA THR A 167 -6.53 -9.48 -5.49
C THR A 167 -5.50 -8.41 -5.86
N VAL A 168 -5.76 -7.68 -6.95
CA VAL A 168 -5.00 -6.47 -7.31
C VAL A 168 -5.92 -5.28 -7.50
N ALA A 169 -5.41 -4.09 -7.25
CA ALA A 169 -6.11 -2.85 -7.57
C ALA A 169 -5.20 -1.84 -8.26
N MET A 170 -5.81 -1.05 -9.16
CA MET A 170 -5.11 -0.10 -10.00
C MET A 170 -5.86 1.24 -10.16
N SER A 171 -5.11 2.30 -10.44
CA SER A 171 -5.63 3.64 -10.75
C SER A 171 -5.25 4.02 -12.19
N THR A 172 -6.13 3.97 -13.21
CA THR A 172 -7.51 3.47 -13.23
C THR A 172 -7.58 2.08 -13.86
N GLY A 173 -8.68 1.37 -13.61
CA GLY A 173 -8.94 0.02 -14.10
C GLY A 173 -9.81 -0.76 -13.13
N GLY A 174 -9.64 -0.50 -11.84
CA GLY A 174 -10.45 -1.08 -10.76
C GLY A 174 -9.72 -2.18 -10.01
N VAL A 175 -10.50 -3.07 -9.40
CA VAL A 175 -10.07 -4.28 -8.70
C VAL A 175 -10.21 -5.47 -9.64
N TYR A 176 -9.20 -6.34 -9.65
CA TYR A 176 -9.20 -7.61 -10.36
C TYR A 176 -8.77 -8.73 -9.42
N ARG A 177 -9.32 -9.92 -9.63
CA ARG A 177 -9.05 -11.10 -8.81
C ARG A 177 -8.79 -12.32 -9.67
N THR A 178 -7.96 -13.21 -9.14
CA THR A 178 -7.78 -14.58 -9.63
C THR A 178 -8.15 -15.55 -8.52
N ALA A 179 -8.63 -16.73 -8.92
CA ALA A 179 -8.92 -17.88 -8.06
C ALA A 179 -8.22 -19.16 -8.58
N ASP A 180 -7.23 -18.99 -9.47
CA ASP A 180 -6.51 -20.05 -10.17
C ASP A 180 -5.00 -19.77 -10.28
N SER A 181 -4.45 -19.13 -9.24
CA SER A 181 -3.03 -18.77 -9.12
C SER A 181 -2.53 -17.86 -10.26
N GLY A 182 -3.41 -16.98 -10.76
CA GLY A 182 -3.08 -15.98 -11.76
C GLY A 182 -3.19 -16.46 -13.21
N GLN A 183 -3.80 -17.62 -13.47
CA GLN A 183 -4.04 -18.14 -14.83
C GLN A 183 -5.17 -17.39 -15.54
N SER A 184 -6.16 -16.91 -14.80
CA SER A 184 -7.22 -16.04 -15.30
C SER A 184 -7.57 -14.97 -14.27
N TRP A 185 -8.18 -13.87 -14.75
CA TRP A 185 -8.49 -12.70 -13.95
C TRP A 185 -9.90 -12.22 -14.25
N SER A 186 -10.64 -11.88 -13.20
CA SER A 186 -12.01 -11.33 -13.28
C SER A 186 -12.07 -9.94 -12.63
N PRO A 187 -12.81 -8.98 -13.21
CA PRO A 187 -13.07 -7.71 -12.54
C PRO A 187 -13.90 -7.94 -11.27
N ALA A 188 -13.68 -7.10 -10.26
CA ALA A 188 -14.21 -7.26 -8.91
C ALA A 188 -14.71 -5.93 -8.36
N ASN A 189 -15.53 -5.22 -9.14
CA ASN A 189 -15.90 -3.82 -8.90
C ASN A 189 -17.37 -3.60 -8.55
N VAL A 190 -18.15 -4.67 -8.35
CA VAL A 190 -19.59 -4.57 -8.06
C VAL A 190 -19.80 -3.73 -6.81
N GLY A 191 -20.53 -2.62 -6.93
CA GLY A 191 -20.76 -1.70 -5.83
C GLY A 191 -19.67 -0.64 -5.60
N ILE A 192 -18.60 -0.59 -6.41
CA ILE A 192 -17.64 0.53 -6.42
C ILE A 192 -18.01 1.53 -7.51
N LYS A 193 -18.24 2.78 -7.10
CA LYS A 193 -18.66 3.87 -8.01
C LYS A 193 -17.50 4.43 -8.82
N ALA A 194 -17.70 4.66 -10.11
CA ALA A 194 -16.83 5.45 -10.98
C ALA A 194 -17.52 6.75 -11.38
N TYR A 195 -17.57 7.74 -10.49
CA TYR A 195 -18.37 8.98 -10.67
C TYR A 195 -18.02 9.79 -11.93
N PHE A 196 -16.82 9.61 -12.48
CA PHE A 196 -16.31 10.30 -13.66
C PHE A 196 -16.66 9.59 -14.98
N MET A 197 -17.32 8.43 -14.92
CA MET A 197 -17.74 7.67 -16.11
C MET A 197 -19.23 7.91 -16.43
N PRO A 198 -19.64 7.74 -17.70
CA PRO A 198 -21.04 7.87 -18.10
C PRO A 198 -21.99 6.91 -17.37
N ASP A 199 -21.57 5.64 -17.24
CA ASP A 199 -22.15 4.70 -16.30
C ASP A 199 -21.36 4.81 -14.99
N PRO A 200 -21.97 5.21 -13.86
CA PRO A 200 -21.28 5.31 -12.59
C PRO A 200 -21.01 3.95 -11.93
N TRP A 201 -21.55 2.84 -12.45
CA TRP A 201 -21.34 1.49 -11.93
C TRP A 201 -20.81 0.53 -13.00
N PRO A 202 -19.71 0.89 -13.70
CA PRO A 202 -19.19 0.07 -14.78
C PRO A 202 -18.52 -1.20 -14.22
N GLU A 203 -18.39 -2.23 -15.05
CA GLU A 203 -17.69 -3.46 -14.70
C GLU A 203 -16.20 -3.22 -14.35
N TYR A 204 -15.58 -2.23 -14.99
CA TYR A 204 -14.18 -1.84 -14.78
C TYR A 204 -13.98 -0.33 -15.02
N GLY A 205 -12.79 0.17 -14.67
CA GLY A 205 -12.40 1.57 -14.90
C GLY A 205 -12.41 2.45 -13.64
N GLN A 206 -12.79 1.89 -12.50
CA GLN A 206 -12.70 2.55 -11.20
C GLN A 206 -11.27 3.04 -10.92
N CYS A 207 -11.14 4.13 -10.17
CA CYS A 207 -9.87 4.70 -9.76
C CYS A 207 -9.62 4.35 -8.29
N VAL A 208 -9.41 3.06 -8.03
CA VAL A 208 -9.17 2.56 -6.67
C VAL A 208 -7.82 3.05 -6.18
N HIS A 209 -7.76 3.58 -4.95
CA HIS A 209 -6.53 4.13 -4.37
C HIS A 209 -5.82 3.14 -3.46
N LYS A 210 -6.54 2.32 -2.69
CA LYS A 210 -5.94 1.25 -1.89
C LYS A 210 -6.99 0.19 -1.58
N VAL A 211 -6.56 -1.08 -1.58
CA VAL A 211 -7.33 -2.20 -1.00
C VAL A 211 -6.48 -2.82 0.11
N THR A 212 -7.14 -3.23 1.19
CA THR A 212 -6.53 -3.98 2.29
C THR A 212 -7.47 -5.10 2.72
N ALA A 213 -6.93 -6.20 3.22
CA ALA A 213 -7.68 -7.35 3.72
C ALA A 213 -7.14 -7.75 5.10
N HIS A 214 -8.02 -8.23 5.97
CA HIS A 214 -7.60 -8.68 7.28
C HIS A 214 -6.84 -10.02 7.17
N PRO A 215 -5.65 -10.18 7.78
CA PRO A 215 -4.82 -11.37 7.59
C PRO A 215 -5.48 -12.67 8.07
N ALA A 216 -6.26 -12.62 9.16
CA ALA A 216 -6.98 -13.80 9.65
C ALA A 216 -8.36 -14.01 8.98
N HIS A 217 -8.89 -12.99 8.30
CA HIS A 217 -10.24 -12.92 7.74
C HIS A 217 -10.17 -12.32 6.32
N PRO A 218 -9.55 -13.03 5.35
CA PRO A 218 -9.28 -12.48 4.02
C PRO A 218 -10.55 -12.12 3.23
N GLU A 219 -11.71 -12.65 3.62
CA GLU A 219 -13.02 -12.24 3.10
C GLU A 219 -13.39 -10.80 3.46
N ARG A 220 -12.87 -10.28 4.58
CA ARG A 220 -13.07 -8.91 5.05
C ARG A 220 -12.05 -8.00 4.36
N MET A 221 -12.52 -7.28 3.36
CA MET A 221 -11.70 -6.31 2.62
C MET A 221 -12.24 -4.90 2.77
N TYR A 222 -11.35 -3.91 2.67
CA TYR A 222 -11.70 -2.50 2.62
C TYR A 222 -11.00 -1.82 1.46
N ALA A 223 -11.68 -0.86 0.85
CA ALA A 223 -11.15 -0.10 -0.27
C ALA A 223 -11.38 1.40 -0.09
N GLN A 224 -10.32 2.19 -0.30
CA GLN A 224 -10.43 3.61 -0.58
C GLN A 224 -10.43 3.77 -2.11
N ASN A 225 -11.50 4.33 -2.65
CA ASN A 225 -11.60 4.69 -4.07
C ASN A 225 -11.31 6.18 -4.26
N HIS A 226 -11.28 6.67 -5.50
CA HIS A 226 -11.21 8.11 -5.78
C HIS A 226 -12.31 8.88 -5.06
N HIS A 227 -13.54 8.40 -5.13
CA HIS A 227 -14.65 8.83 -4.30
C HIS A 227 -15.35 7.61 -3.72
N GLY A 228 -15.40 7.53 -2.40
CA GLY A 228 -16.01 6.46 -1.65
C GLY A 228 -15.00 5.62 -0.87
N VAL A 229 -15.46 5.18 0.29
CA VAL A 229 -14.81 4.18 1.13
C VAL A 229 -15.75 2.98 1.14
N TYR A 230 -15.21 1.79 0.92
CA TYR A 230 -16.00 0.57 0.72
C TYR A 230 -15.50 -0.57 1.62
N ARG A 231 -16.41 -1.48 1.93
CA ARG A 231 -16.14 -2.78 2.56
C ARG A 231 -16.64 -3.91 1.67
N SER A 232 -15.93 -5.02 1.64
CA SER A 232 -16.45 -6.30 1.16
C SER A 232 -16.40 -7.33 2.29
N ASP A 233 -17.42 -8.18 2.32
CA ASP A 233 -17.57 -9.30 3.26
C ASP A 233 -17.43 -10.67 2.53
N ASP A 234 -17.06 -10.64 1.25
CA ASP A 234 -17.03 -11.76 0.30
C ASP A 234 -15.79 -11.71 -0.62
N ALA A 235 -14.65 -11.33 -0.01
CA ALA A 235 -13.33 -11.31 -0.67
C ALA A 235 -13.26 -10.43 -1.93
N GLY A 236 -14.06 -9.37 -2.00
CA GLY A 236 -14.13 -8.42 -3.11
C GLY A 236 -15.15 -8.76 -4.19
N GLU A 237 -16.06 -9.72 -3.98
CA GLU A 237 -17.17 -9.96 -4.93
C GLU A 237 -18.13 -8.78 -4.96
N ASN A 238 -18.53 -8.28 -3.80
CA ASN A 238 -19.42 -7.14 -3.65
C ASN A 238 -18.86 -6.11 -2.67
N TRP A 239 -19.01 -4.84 -3.01
CA TRP A 239 -18.53 -3.71 -2.22
C TRP A 239 -19.69 -2.85 -1.72
N ILE A 240 -19.71 -2.60 -0.42
CA ILE A 240 -20.71 -1.81 0.29
C ILE A 240 -20.09 -0.46 0.65
N PRO A 241 -20.71 0.68 0.31
CA PRO A 241 -20.21 1.99 0.71
C PRO A 241 -20.32 2.16 2.23
N ILE A 242 -19.25 2.65 2.85
CA ILE A 242 -19.12 2.85 4.29
C ILE A 242 -18.54 4.24 4.62
N ALA A 243 -18.70 5.22 3.73
CA ALA A 243 -18.19 6.57 3.93
C ALA A 243 -19.09 7.45 4.81
N ASP A 244 -20.30 6.98 5.15
CA ASP A 244 -21.25 7.73 5.96
C ASP A 244 -20.66 8.08 7.34
N GLY A 245 -20.70 9.36 7.69
CA GLY A 245 -20.10 9.89 8.92
C GLY A 245 -18.66 10.40 8.77
N LEU A 246 -17.98 10.12 7.66
CA LEU A 246 -16.70 10.75 7.35
C LEU A 246 -16.89 12.22 6.90
N PRO A 247 -15.89 13.09 7.13
CA PRO A 247 -15.94 14.49 6.67
C PRO A 247 -15.73 14.63 5.16
N SER A 248 -15.26 13.57 4.50
CA SER A 248 -15.06 13.45 3.06
C SER A 248 -14.94 11.96 2.70
N ASP A 249 -15.37 11.59 1.49
CA ASP A 249 -15.23 10.25 0.93
C ASP A 249 -13.97 10.09 0.04
N PHE A 250 -13.20 11.17 -0.11
CA PHE A 250 -11.94 11.21 -0.85
C PHE A 250 -10.76 11.04 0.11
N GLY A 251 -9.78 10.22 -0.27
CA GLY A 251 -8.57 9.92 0.48
C GLY A 251 -7.65 9.02 -0.32
N PHE A 252 -6.51 8.59 0.22
CA PHE A 252 -5.62 7.63 -0.46
C PHE A 252 -5.40 6.34 0.33
N PRO A 253 -4.91 6.39 1.58
CA PRO A 253 -4.67 5.17 2.33
C PRO A 253 -5.95 4.62 2.97
N ILE A 254 -5.98 3.31 3.14
CA ILE A 254 -6.88 2.60 4.05
C ILE A 254 -6.10 1.45 4.69
N VAL A 255 -6.22 1.30 6.01
CA VAL A 255 -5.46 0.33 6.80
C VAL A 255 -6.40 -0.43 7.71
N VAL A 256 -6.41 -1.76 7.63
CA VAL A 256 -7.15 -2.61 8.57
C VAL A 256 -6.28 -2.92 9.80
N HIS A 257 -6.92 -2.99 10.96
CA HIS A 257 -6.23 -3.41 12.18
C HIS A 257 -5.77 -4.87 12.07
N PRO A 258 -4.55 -5.21 12.51
CA PRO A 258 -3.97 -6.54 12.26
C PRO A 258 -4.66 -7.67 13.04
N GLN A 259 -5.28 -7.36 14.18
CA GLN A 259 -5.98 -8.34 15.04
C GLN A 259 -7.51 -8.16 15.08
N HIS A 260 -8.05 -7.11 14.47
CA HIS A 260 -9.47 -6.74 14.59
C HIS A 260 -10.06 -6.43 13.20
N PRO A 261 -10.75 -7.39 12.56
CA PRO A 261 -11.21 -7.25 11.17
C PRO A 261 -12.21 -6.12 10.95
N ASP A 262 -12.93 -5.71 11.99
CA ASP A 262 -13.91 -4.63 11.92
C ASP A 262 -13.32 -3.26 12.26
N THR A 263 -12.02 -3.19 12.56
CA THR A 263 -11.33 -1.93 12.83
C THR A 263 -10.53 -1.49 11.62
N VAL A 264 -10.82 -0.29 11.11
CA VAL A 264 -10.23 0.26 9.89
C VAL A 264 -9.94 1.75 10.05
N TYR A 265 -8.84 2.19 9.44
CA TYR A 265 -8.33 3.55 9.51
C TYR A 265 -8.24 4.18 8.12
N VAL A 266 -8.64 5.44 8.01
CA VAL A 266 -8.49 6.25 6.79
C VAL A 266 -7.91 7.64 7.12
N PHE A 267 -7.38 8.31 6.10
CA PHE A 267 -6.94 9.71 6.19
C PHE A 267 -7.66 10.54 5.11
N PRO A 268 -8.82 11.15 5.44
CA PRO A 268 -9.63 11.87 4.47
C PRO A 268 -8.95 13.16 3.98
N LEU A 269 -9.13 13.47 2.69
CA LEU A 269 -8.79 14.75 2.07
C LEU A 269 -10.05 15.32 1.41
N ILE A 270 -10.09 16.62 1.12
CA ILE A 270 -11.33 17.26 0.67
C ILE A 270 -11.78 16.76 -0.71
N ALA A 271 -10.89 16.71 -1.69
CA ALA A 271 -11.20 16.26 -3.05
C ALA A 271 -9.92 16.03 -3.87
N ASP A 272 -10.08 15.47 -5.07
CA ASP A 272 -9.03 15.30 -6.08
C ASP A 272 -8.34 16.61 -6.46
N GLY A 273 -9.12 17.69 -6.63
CA GLY A 273 -8.66 19.05 -6.90
C GLY A 273 -8.26 19.85 -5.65
N ARG A 274 -8.48 19.29 -4.44
CA ARG A 274 -8.13 19.93 -3.17
C ARG A 274 -7.61 18.88 -2.18
N ARG A 275 -6.40 18.40 -2.43
CA ARG A 275 -5.73 17.31 -1.67
C ARG A 275 -5.13 17.78 -0.34
N ILE A 276 -5.95 18.41 0.49
CA ILE A 276 -5.62 18.77 1.87
C ILE A 276 -6.68 18.16 2.81
N PRO A 277 -6.37 17.92 4.09
CA PRO A 277 -7.37 17.43 5.02
C PRO A 277 -8.53 18.41 5.20
N PRO A 278 -9.74 17.91 5.52
CA PRO A 278 -10.84 18.75 5.99
C PRO A 278 -10.39 19.70 7.11
N GLU A 279 -10.86 20.95 7.06
CA GLU A 279 -10.48 22.03 7.98
C GLU A 279 -8.98 22.38 8.04
N GLY A 280 -8.13 21.76 7.20
CA GLY A 280 -6.67 21.91 7.30
C GLY A 280 -6.09 21.25 8.56
N LYS A 281 -6.75 20.22 9.11
CA LYS A 281 -6.35 19.53 10.34
C LYS A 281 -5.96 18.08 10.04
N ALA A 282 -4.80 17.64 10.49
CA ALA A 282 -4.42 16.23 10.36
C ALA A 282 -5.29 15.39 11.30
N ARG A 283 -6.09 14.48 10.73
CA ARG A 283 -6.95 13.55 11.46
C ARG A 283 -6.93 12.19 10.79
N VAL A 284 -6.55 11.16 11.54
CA VAL A 284 -6.86 9.78 11.17
C VAL A 284 -8.29 9.50 11.62
N TRP A 285 -9.09 8.84 10.80
CA TRP A 285 -10.44 8.42 11.18
C TRP A 285 -10.47 6.92 11.35
N ARG A 286 -11.02 6.47 12.48
CA ARG A 286 -11.15 5.06 12.85
C ARG A 286 -12.62 4.66 12.88
N SER A 287 -12.94 3.54 12.27
CA SER A 287 -14.14 2.76 12.59
C SER A 287 -13.72 1.52 13.37
N THR A 288 -14.54 1.08 14.32
CA THR A 288 -14.40 -0.19 15.05
C THR A 288 -15.59 -1.13 14.83
N ASP A 289 -16.47 -0.79 13.88
CA ASP A 289 -17.73 -1.46 13.56
C ASP A 289 -17.87 -1.67 12.04
N ALA A 290 -16.74 -1.96 11.39
CA ALA A 290 -16.64 -2.25 9.96
C ALA A 290 -17.19 -1.14 9.05
N GLY A 291 -17.02 0.11 9.47
CA GLY A 291 -17.41 1.31 8.73
C GLY A 291 -18.85 1.78 8.96
N ALA A 292 -19.56 1.25 9.95
CA ALA A 292 -20.91 1.73 10.29
C ALA A 292 -20.88 3.09 11.00
N SER A 293 -19.83 3.39 11.76
CA SER A 293 -19.56 4.70 12.34
C SER A 293 -18.06 5.01 12.37
N TRP A 294 -17.74 6.30 12.42
CA TRP A 294 -16.36 6.78 12.38
C TRP A 294 -16.08 7.80 13.47
N THR A 295 -14.87 7.73 14.03
CA THR A 295 -14.35 8.64 15.05
C THR A 295 -13.05 9.28 14.59
N ALA A 296 -12.94 10.60 14.71
CA ALA A 296 -11.70 11.32 14.43
C ALA A 296 -10.69 11.12 15.57
N LEU A 297 -9.47 10.70 15.21
CA LEU A 297 -8.32 10.57 16.09
C LEU A 297 -7.40 11.77 15.87
N ALA A 298 -7.13 12.51 16.95
CA ALA A 298 -6.49 13.82 16.89
C ALA A 298 -5.30 13.98 17.84
N GLY A 299 -5.16 13.12 18.85
CA GLY A 299 -4.17 13.30 19.92
C GLY A 299 -2.77 13.41 19.35
N GLY A 300 -2.11 14.57 19.49
CA GLY A 300 -0.74 14.79 19.01
C GLY A 300 -0.58 15.07 17.51
N LEU A 301 -1.65 15.02 16.71
CA LEU A 301 -1.63 15.46 15.30
C LEU A 301 -1.88 16.97 15.19
N PRO A 302 -1.28 17.66 14.18
CA PRO A 302 -1.38 19.11 14.07
C PRO A 302 -2.75 19.62 13.60
N ASP A 303 -3.13 20.79 14.10
CA ASP A 303 -4.33 21.53 13.67
C ASP A 303 -4.10 22.44 12.45
N SER A 304 -2.85 22.56 11.99
CA SER A 304 -2.49 23.25 10.75
C SER A 304 -1.66 22.32 9.88
N PHE A 305 -2.31 21.69 8.92
CA PHE A 305 -1.75 20.65 8.06
C PHE A 305 -2.36 20.72 6.66
N TYR A 306 -1.49 20.83 5.66
CA TYR A 306 -1.89 20.98 4.25
C TYR A 306 -1.27 19.91 3.35
N ALA A 307 -0.54 18.95 3.92
CA ALA A 307 0.01 17.84 3.18
C ALA A 307 -1.02 16.72 3.02
N ALA A 308 -0.80 15.90 2.00
CA ALA A 308 -1.55 14.69 1.80
C ALA A 308 -0.75 13.48 2.29
N VAL A 309 -1.45 12.46 2.78
CA VAL A 309 -0.89 11.12 3.04
C VAL A 309 -1.25 10.25 1.83
N MET A 310 -0.24 9.63 1.21
CA MET A 310 -0.41 8.82 -0.01
C MET A 310 -0.79 7.37 0.31
N ARG A 311 -1.16 6.61 -0.73
CA ARG A 311 -1.71 5.24 -0.68
C ARG A 311 -0.95 4.30 0.26
N ASP A 312 0.37 4.27 0.11
CA ASP A 312 1.27 3.40 0.87
C ASP A 312 2.01 4.11 2.00
N ALA A 313 1.70 5.39 2.24
CA ALA A 313 2.31 6.18 3.29
C ALA A 313 1.51 6.13 4.62
N PHE A 314 0.74 5.07 4.83
CA PHE A 314 0.10 4.73 6.11
C PHE A 314 0.11 3.20 6.29
N CYS A 315 0.57 2.70 7.44
CA CYS A 315 0.55 1.28 7.77
C CYS A 315 0.33 1.02 9.26
N ALA A 316 0.03 -0.24 9.59
CA ALA A 316 0.06 -0.78 10.96
C ALA A 316 1.23 -1.77 11.10
N ASP A 317 1.81 -1.87 12.31
CA ASP A 317 2.65 -3.01 12.68
C ASP A 317 1.83 -4.19 13.22
N ASN A 318 2.48 -5.31 13.53
CA ASN A 318 1.84 -6.56 13.95
C ASN A 318 1.74 -6.77 15.48
N ALA A 319 2.00 -5.75 16.29
CA ALA A 319 1.92 -5.89 17.75
C ALA A 319 0.47 -6.02 18.24
N ASP A 320 0.26 -6.66 19.42
CA ASP A 320 -1.07 -6.82 20.04
C ASP A 320 -1.82 -5.50 20.18
N ARG A 321 -1.11 -4.45 20.59
CA ARG A 321 -1.56 -3.08 20.48
C ARG A 321 -0.94 -2.47 19.23
N ALA A 322 -1.75 -2.23 18.21
CA ALA A 322 -1.25 -1.91 16.90
C ALA A 322 -0.52 -0.57 16.92
N GLY A 323 0.72 -0.58 16.44
CA GLY A 323 1.41 0.65 16.10
C GLY A 323 0.89 1.13 14.75
N LEU A 324 0.61 2.43 14.64
CA LEU A 324 0.14 3.08 13.42
C LEU A 324 1.17 4.11 12.98
N TYR A 325 1.53 4.11 11.71
CA TYR A 325 2.62 4.93 11.18
C TYR A 325 2.17 5.61 9.90
N LEU A 326 2.20 6.93 9.85
CA LEU A 326 1.88 7.70 8.65
C LEU A 326 3.01 8.65 8.28
N GLY A 327 3.21 8.81 6.97
CA GLY A 327 4.14 9.74 6.39
C GLY A 327 3.43 10.66 5.40
N ALA A 328 3.80 11.93 5.41
CA ALA A 328 3.13 12.94 4.62
C ALA A 328 4.03 13.55 3.55
N ARG A 329 3.39 14.15 2.55
CA ARG A 329 4.07 14.78 1.41
C ARG A 329 4.90 16.02 1.78
N ASP A 330 4.76 16.57 2.98
CA ASP A 330 5.63 17.64 3.50
C ASP A 330 6.89 17.12 4.23
N GLY A 331 7.10 15.79 4.24
CA GLY A 331 8.27 15.19 4.87
C GLY A 331 8.11 14.91 6.36
N THR A 332 6.91 15.06 6.93
CA THR A 332 6.64 14.68 8.31
C THR A 332 6.25 13.20 8.43
N VAL A 333 6.65 12.57 9.53
CA VAL A 333 6.32 11.18 9.87
C VAL A 333 5.78 11.15 11.29
N TYR A 334 4.63 10.53 11.48
CA TYR A 334 3.98 10.36 12.78
C TYR A 334 3.80 8.89 13.10
N ALA A 335 3.86 8.56 14.40
CA ALA A 335 3.56 7.24 14.90
C ALA A 335 2.64 7.30 16.12
N SER A 336 1.80 6.30 16.25
CA SER A 336 1.04 5.95 17.45
C SER A 336 1.45 4.54 17.85
N ALA A 337 1.61 4.26 19.15
CA ALA A 337 1.82 2.90 19.65
C ALA A 337 0.55 2.34 20.33
N ASP A 338 -0.59 2.97 20.04
CA ASP A 338 -1.78 2.91 20.88
C ASP A 338 -3.10 2.93 20.11
N ASP A 339 -3.15 2.23 18.97
CA ASP A 339 -4.35 2.13 18.11
C ASP A 339 -4.84 3.47 17.57
N GLY A 340 -3.93 4.45 17.50
CA GLY A 340 -4.14 5.78 16.94
C GLY A 340 -4.63 6.81 17.96
N ASP A 341 -4.74 6.47 19.24
CA ASP A 341 -5.27 7.39 20.25
C ASP A 341 -4.32 8.57 20.52
N HIS A 342 -2.99 8.34 20.52
CA HIS A 342 -1.96 9.36 20.72
C HIS A 342 -0.82 9.23 19.71
N TRP A 343 -0.59 10.31 18.96
CA TRP A 343 0.44 10.41 17.95
C TRP A 343 1.64 11.22 18.45
N GLN A 344 2.82 10.82 18.01
CA GLN A 344 4.06 11.58 18.13
C GLN A 344 4.66 11.82 16.75
N GLN A 345 5.20 13.01 16.53
CA GLN A 345 6.02 13.27 15.35
C GLN A 345 7.39 12.63 15.54
N LEU A 346 7.74 11.69 14.67
CA LEU A 346 9.02 10.98 14.70
C LEU A 346 10.10 11.70 13.88
N ALA A 347 9.71 12.28 12.75
CA ALA A 347 10.60 12.99 11.85
C ALA A 347 9.88 14.15 11.16
N ALA A 348 10.65 15.14 10.73
CA ALA A 348 10.21 16.25 9.90
C ALA A 348 11.33 16.67 8.95
N HIS A 349 10.99 17.46 7.93
CA HIS A 349 11.92 17.95 6.90
C HIS A 349 12.58 16.84 6.07
N LEU A 350 11.94 15.68 5.98
CA LEU A 350 12.30 14.68 4.96
C LEU A 350 11.81 15.15 3.58
N PRO A 351 12.28 14.53 2.48
CA PRO A 351 11.62 14.66 1.19
C PRO A 351 10.18 14.11 1.25
N ASP A 352 9.36 14.41 0.23
CA ASP A 352 8.01 13.88 0.08
C ASP A 352 7.94 12.37 0.41
N VAL A 353 7.18 11.99 1.44
CA VAL A 353 7.01 10.58 1.80
C VAL A 353 6.03 9.91 0.85
N TYR A 354 6.43 8.78 0.29
CA TYR A 354 5.65 7.98 -0.66
C TYR A 354 5.15 6.67 -0.06
N SER A 355 5.96 6.03 0.79
CA SER A 355 5.62 4.76 1.41
C SER A 355 6.15 4.66 2.83
N VAL A 356 5.43 3.92 3.68
CA VAL A 356 5.87 3.56 5.03
C VAL A 356 5.54 2.09 5.31
N ARG A 357 6.46 1.39 5.98
CA ARG A 357 6.25 0.03 6.50
C ARG A 357 6.91 -0.11 7.87
N ALA A 358 6.25 -0.81 8.76
CA ALA A 358 6.78 -1.10 10.08
C ALA A 358 6.79 -2.62 10.34
N VAL A 359 7.79 -3.08 11.08
CA VAL A 359 7.89 -4.47 11.56
C VAL A 359 8.36 -4.46 13.00
N VAL A 360 7.76 -5.30 13.83
CA VAL A 360 8.24 -5.59 15.19
C VAL A 360 8.94 -6.94 15.13
N ALA A 361 10.26 -6.94 15.40
CA ALA A 361 11.15 -8.10 15.25
C ALA A 361 11.74 -8.54 16.59
#